data_AF-A0AAW6WMN3-F1
#
_entry.id   AF-A0AAW6WMN3-F1
#
_cell.length_a   1.000
_cell.length_b   1.000
_cell.length_c   1.000
_cell.angle_alpha   90.00
_cell.angle_beta   90.00
_cell.angle_gamma   90.00
#
_symmetry.space_group_name_H-M   'P 1'
#
loop_
_entity.id
_entity.type
_entity.pdbx_description
1 polymer ?
#
loop_
_entity_poly.entity_id
_entity_poly.type
_entity_poly.pdbx_seq_one_letter_code
_entity_poly.pdbx_strand_id
1 'polypeptide(L)'
;MKNSQTSVSAYPIDDDETETELEVIGRFMTRLKVKNLPRNYQLFHEALYGQDRHLAEEIEALGPRPSQSGLDEIGLKYRLVSHCGLVARKSESDAAEMLREVADQLAKGLMKKQHFSRAIDTAPHADAALDNLNASLSNLMLYETELTERLRNCANLSKSSQKAGA
;
A
#
# COMPACT_ATOMS: atom_id res chain seq x y z
N MET A 1 45.43 19.39 -35.34
CA MET A 1 44.04 19.24 -34.87
C MET A 1 43.15 19.12 -36.11
N LYS A 2 42.74 17.90 -36.47
CA LYS A 2 41.91 17.64 -37.66
C LYS A 2 40.47 17.51 -37.18
N ASN A 3 39.63 18.46 -37.57
CA ASN A 3 38.23 18.54 -37.19
C ASN A 3 37.41 17.73 -38.21
N SER A 4 36.95 16.55 -37.80
CA SER A 4 36.08 15.71 -38.63
C SER A 4 34.65 16.22 -38.49
N GLN A 5 34.20 17.04 -39.44
CA GLN A 5 32.78 17.30 -39.64
C GLN A 5 32.15 16.05 -40.26
N THR A 6 31.42 15.30 -39.45
CA THR A 6 30.48 14.27 -39.89
C THR A 6 29.29 14.97 -40.54
N SER A 7 29.26 14.97 -41.86
CA SER A 7 28.10 15.38 -42.66
C SER A 7 26.96 14.39 -42.39
N VAL A 8 26.01 14.78 -41.54
CA VAL A 8 24.73 14.08 -41.42
C VAL A 8 23.98 14.30 -42.73
N SER A 9 23.77 13.19 -43.45
CA SER A 9 23.01 13.11 -44.68
C SER A 9 21.62 13.70 -44.46
N ALA A 10 21.41 14.94 -44.90
CA ALA A 10 20.08 15.51 -45.02
C ALA A 10 19.34 14.71 -46.10
N TYR A 11 18.18 14.16 -45.75
CA TYR A 11 17.24 13.66 -46.74
C TYR A 11 16.94 14.79 -47.74
N PRO A 12 16.87 14.50 -49.05
CA PRO A 12 16.43 15.49 -50.02
C PRO A 12 14.97 15.85 -49.68
N ILE A 13 14.74 17.11 -49.34
CA ILE A 13 13.40 17.68 -49.30
C ILE A 13 13.09 18.00 -50.76
N ASP A 14 12.47 17.05 -51.45
CA ASP A 14 11.81 17.34 -52.71
C ASP A 14 10.61 18.24 -52.38
N ASP A 15 10.69 19.51 -52.80
CA ASP A 15 9.62 20.53 -52.78
C ASP A 15 8.51 20.15 -53.80
N ASP A 16 7.98 18.92 -53.73
CA ASP A 16 6.72 18.58 -54.39
C ASP A 16 5.59 18.96 -53.43
N GLU A 17 4.61 19.73 -53.90
CA GLU A 17 3.47 20.25 -53.13
C GLU A 17 2.47 19.15 -52.71
N THR A 18 2.98 18.05 -52.14
CA THR A 18 2.17 16.98 -51.57
C THR A 18 2.06 17.22 -50.08
N GLU A 19 0.84 17.53 -49.63
CA GLU A 19 0.49 17.64 -48.22
C GLU A 19 1.04 16.43 -47.44
N THR A 20 1.83 16.70 -46.41
CA THR A 20 2.45 15.62 -45.62
C THR A 20 1.39 14.82 -44.87
N GLU A 21 1.63 13.53 -44.61
CA GLU A 21 0.68 12.68 -43.85
C GLU A 21 0.31 13.29 -42.49
N LEU A 22 1.26 13.96 -41.84
CA LEU A 22 1.03 14.66 -40.58
C LEU A 22 0.10 15.87 -40.71
N GLU A 23 0.18 16.61 -41.83
CA GLU A 23 -0.73 17.72 -42.12
C GLU A 23 -2.15 17.21 -42.39
N VAL A 24 -2.28 16.11 -43.15
CA VAL A 24 -3.57 15.45 -43.39
C VAL A 24 -4.19 15.01 -42.07
N ILE A 25 -3.44 14.27 -41.24
CA ILE A 25 -3.90 13.81 -39.92
C ILE A 25 -4.27 15.02 -39.04
N GLY A 26 -3.42 16.04 -39.00
CA GLY A 26 -3.65 17.27 -38.23
C GLY A 26 -4.93 17.99 -38.63
N ARG A 27 -5.25 18.02 -39.94
CA ARG A 27 -6.52 18.57 -40.46
C ARG A 27 -7.72 17.76 -39.99
N PHE A 28 -7.65 16.43 -40.04
CA PHE A 28 -8.71 15.55 -39.52
C PHE A 28 -8.93 15.74 -38.02
N MET A 29 -7.85 15.78 -37.24
CA MET A 29 -7.91 16.00 -35.78
C MET A 29 -8.51 17.38 -35.45
N THR A 30 -8.12 18.42 -36.19
CA THR A 30 -8.67 19.77 -36.02
C THR A 30 -10.16 19.82 -36.35
N ARG A 31 -10.58 19.16 -37.44
CA ARG A 31 -11.99 19.08 -37.85
C ARG A 31 -12.86 18.41 -36.79
N LEU A 32 -12.37 17.33 -36.19
CA LEU A 32 -13.04 16.59 -35.11
C LEU A 32 -12.84 17.21 -33.72
N LYS A 33 -12.11 18.33 -33.62
CA LYS A 33 -11.78 19.01 -32.36
C LYS A 33 -11.05 18.11 -31.34
N VAL A 34 -10.20 17.23 -31.85
CA VAL A 34 -9.36 16.34 -31.04
C VAL A 34 -8.06 17.06 -30.69
N LYS A 35 -7.54 16.81 -29.48
CA LYS A 35 -6.26 17.37 -29.03
C LYS A 35 -5.09 16.78 -29.82
N ASN A 36 -4.12 17.63 -30.17
CA ASN A 36 -2.87 17.26 -30.85
C ASN A 36 -1.91 16.53 -29.89
N LEU A 37 -2.23 15.28 -29.56
CA LEU A 37 -1.45 14.42 -28.67
C LEU A 37 -0.79 13.31 -29.49
N PRO A 38 0.44 12.88 -29.17
CA PRO A 38 1.13 11.83 -29.92
C PRO A 38 0.30 10.54 -30.11
N ARG A 39 -0.46 10.11 -29.07
CA ARG A 39 -1.34 8.93 -29.15
C ARG A 39 -2.50 9.09 -30.13
N ASN A 40 -2.97 10.33 -30.31
CA ASN A 40 -4.05 10.62 -31.24
C ASN A 40 -3.49 10.60 -32.66
N TYR A 41 -2.27 11.12 -32.90
CA TYR A 41 -1.61 10.96 -34.19
C TYR A 41 -1.43 9.48 -34.58
N GLN A 42 -1.00 8.62 -33.65
CA GLN A 42 -0.92 7.18 -33.93
C GLN A 42 -2.30 6.60 -34.29
N LEU A 43 -3.35 6.96 -33.55
CA LEU A 43 -4.71 6.49 -33.79
C LEU A 43 -5.23 6.91 -35.18
N PHE A 44 -5.08 8.19 -35.54
CA PHE A 44 -5.54 8.70 -36.83
C PHE A 44 -4.65 8.28 -38.00
N HIS A 45 -3.36 8.07 -37.77
CA HIS A 45 -2.48 7.46 -38.75
C HIS A 45 -2.96 6.03 -39.07
N GLU A 46 -3.21 5.20 -38.06
CA GLU A 46 -3.72 3.85 -38.28
C GLU A 46 -5.12 3.85 -38.92
N ALA A 47 -5.98 4.81 -38.58
CA ALA A 47 -7.30 4.92 -39.19
C ALA A 47 -7.26 5.30 -40.67
N LEU A 48 -6.32 6.16 -41.09
CA LEU A 48 -6.22 6.66 -42.47
C LEU A 48 -5.34 5.78 -43.36
N TYR A 49 -4.26 5.24 -42.80
CA TYR A 49 -3.20 4.55 -43.56
C TYR A 49 -3.01 3.09 -43.12
N GLY A 50 -3.66 2.67 -42.03
CA GLY A 50 -3.58 1.30 -41.53
C GLY A 50 -4.35 0.30 -42.40
N GLN A 51 -4.19 -0.98 -42.06
CA GLN A 51 -4.84 -2.08 -42.79
C GLN A 51 -6.32 -2.26 -42.38
N ASP A 52 -6.67 -1.88 -41.15
CA ASP A 52 -8.01 -2.12 -40.60
C ASP A 52 -8.93 -0.92 -40.81
N ARG A 53 -9.84 -1.03 -41.78
CA ARG A 53 -10.81 0.02 -42.09
C ARG A 53 -11.90 0.16 -41.02
N HIS A 54 -12.14 -0.86 -40.20
CA HIS A 54 -13.12 -0.78 -39.12
C HIS A 54 -12.72 0.24 -38.06
N LEU A 55 -11.41 0.52 -37.92
CA LEU A 55 -10.91 1.56 -37.03
C LEU A 55 -11.44 2.94 -37.41
N ALA A 56 -11.42 3.28 -38.71
CA ALA A 56 -11.93 4.55 -39.21
C ALA A 56 -13.45 4.66 -39.01
N GLU A 57 -14.19 3.58 -39.28
CA GLU A 57 -15.64 3.50 -39.09
C GLU A 57 -16.03 3.72 -37.63
N GLU A 58 -15.31 3.12 -36.68
CA GLU A 58 -15.58 3.30 -35.25
C GLU A 58 -15.27 4.72 -34.77
N ILE A 59 -14.21 5.35 -35.29
CA ILE A 59 -13.91 6.75 -34.97
C ILE A 59 -15.00 7.68 -35.53
N GLU A 60 -15.49 7.40 -36.73
CA GLU A 60 -16.61 8.14 -37.33
C GLU A 60 -17.91 7.95 -36.54
N ALA A 61 -18.16 6.75 -36.01
CA ALA A 61 -19.32 6.44 -35.18
C ALA A 61 -19.37 7.23 -33.87
N LEU A 62 -18.23 7.73 -33.35
CA LEU A 62 -18.18 8.63 -32.20
C LEU A 62 -18.72 10.04 -32.51
N GLY A 63 -18.90 10.37 -33.79
CA GLY A 63 -19.47 11.63 -34.26
C GLY A 63 -18.46 12.78 -34.36
N PRO A 64 -18.95 14.02 -34.53
CA PRO A 64 -18.12 15.17 -34.96
C PRO A 64 -17.22 15.76 -33.86
N ARG A 65 -17.37 15.30 -32.61
CA ARG A 65 -16.57 15.71 -31.45
C ARG A 65 -16.35 14.52 -30.52
N PRO A 66 -15.51 13.56 -30.92
CA PRO A 66 -15.28 12.37 -30.11
C PRO A 66 -14.65 12.75 -28.77
N SER A 67 -15.11 12.10 -27.70
CA SER A 67 -14.50 12.24 -26.38
C SER A 67 -13.15 11.53 -26.35
N GLN A 68 -12.21 12.04 -25.54
CA GLN A 68 -10.89 11.40 -25.42
C GLN A 68 -10.99 9.97 -24.87
N SER A 69 -11.94 9.69 -23.97
CA SER A 69 -12.15 8.33 -23.45
C SER A 69 -12.59 7.36 -24.56
N GLY A 70 -13.49 7.79 -25.46
CA GLY A 70 -13.90 6.95 -26.60
C GLY A 70 -12.75 6.67 -27.56
N LEU A 71 -11.90 7.67 -27.83
CA LEU A 71 -10.69 7.48 -28.65
C LEU A 71 -9.68 6.54 -27.97
N ASP A 72 -9.53 6.64 -26.66
CA ASP A 72 -8.62 5.78 -25.89
C ASP A 72 -9.18 4.33 -25.84
N GLU A 73 -10.50 4.14 -25.73
CA GLU A 73 -11.15 2.82 -25.81
C GLU A 73 -10.94 2.14 -27.16
N ILE A 74 -11.12 2.88 -28.26
CA ILE A 74 -10.82 2.39 -29.60
C ILE A 74 -9.32 2.06 -29.70
N GLY A 75 -8.44 2.97 -29.27
CA GLY A 75 -7.00 2.74 -29.29
C GLY A 75 -6.58 1.48 -28.53
N LEU A 76 -7.26 1.16 -27.42
CA LEU A 76 -7.06 -0.08 -26.66
C LEU A 76 -7.62 -1.31 -27.37
N LYS A 77 -8.80 -1.22 -27.97
CA LYS A 77 -9.44 -2.30 -28.73
C LYS A 77 -8.56 -2.77 -29.89
N TYR A 78 -7.95 -1.83 -30.60
CA TYR A 78 -7.02 -2.09 -31.71
C TYR A 78 -5.57 -2.28 -31.25
N ARG A 79 -5.32 -2.35 -29.93
CA ARG A 79 -4.00 -2.62 -29.32
C ARG A 79 -2.89 -1.67 -29.78
N LEU A 80 -3.22 -0.40 -29.96
CA LEU A 80 -2.24 0.63 -30.32
C LEU A 80 -1.26 0.86 -29.16
N VAL A 81 0.03 0.82 -29.49
CA VAL A 81 1.12 0.89 -28.50
C VAL A 81 1.01 2.14 -27.61
N SER A 82 0.69 3.31 -28.19
CA SER A 82 0.53 4.56 -27.42
C SER A 82 -0.61 4.50 -26.40
N HIS A 83 -1.64 3.69 -26.64
CA HIS A 83 -2.81 3.58 -25.78
C HIS A 83 -2.62 2.48 -24.73
N CYS A 84 -2.06 1.33 -25.12
CA CYS A 84 -1.71 0.26 -24.18
C CYS A 84 -0.69 0.73 -23.12
N GLY A 85 0.31 1.53 -23.51
CA GLY A 85 1.31 2.06 -22.58
C GLY A 85 0.73 2.96 -21.49
N LEU A 86 -0.39 3.64 -21.75
CA LEU A 86 -1.05 4.50 -20.75
C LEU A 86 -1.79 3.68 -19.71
N VAL A 87 -2.46 2.60 -20.12
CA VAL A 87 -3.14 1.69 -19.21
C VAL A 87 -2.14 0.96 -18.32
N ALA A 88 -1.03 0.48 -18.88
CA ALA A 88 0.03 -0.16 -18.11
C ALA A 88 0.59 0.78 -17.03
N ARG A 89 0.96 2.02 -17.40
CA ARG A 89 1.48 3.01 -16.45
C ARG A 89 0.47 3.40 -15.37
N LYS A 90 -0.80 3.55 -15.74
CA LYS A 90 -1.86 3.83 -14.78
C LYS A 90 -2.03 2.65 -13.80
N SER A 91 -2.08 1.42 -14.31
CA SER A 91 -2.17 0.22 -13.47
C SER A 91 -0.97 0.05 -12.54
N GLU A 92 0.24 0.34 -13.01
CA GLU A 92 1.45 0.33 -12.18
C GLU A 92 1.38 1.37 -11.06
N SER A 93 0.91 2.58 -11.38
CA SER A 93 0.73 3.65 -10.40
C SER A 93 -0.32 3.27 -9.35
N ASP A 94 -1.48 2.77 -9.78
CA ASP A 94 -2.57 2.35 -8.90
C ASP A 94 -2.11 1.20 -7.98
N ALA A 95 -1.35 0.23 -8.52
CA ALA A 95 -0.77 -0.85 -7.74
C ALA A 95 0.26 -0.34 -6.71
N ALA A 96 1.11 0.61 -7.09
CA ALA A 96 2.08 1.22 -6.18
C ALA A 96 1.41 2.01 -5.04
N GLU A 97 0.27 2.67 -5.32
CA GLU A 97 -0.53 3.36 -4.31
C GLU A 97 -1.16 2.37 -3.33
N MET A 98 -1.80 1.30 -3.82
CA MET A 98 -2.35 0.26 -2.96
C MET A 98 -1.29 -0.39 -2.06
N LEU A 99 -0.11 -0.70 -2.60
CA LEU A 99 1.00 -1.26 -1.81
C LEU A 99 1.48 -0.29 -0.73
N ARG A 100 1.49 1.01 -1.02
CA ARG A 100 1.85 2.05 -0.03
C ARG A 100 0.86 2.08 1.12
N GLU A 101 -0.43 2.01 0.81
CA GLU A 101 -1.49 2.01 1.82
C GLU A 101 -1.39 0.78 2.73
N VAL A 102 -1.20 -0.40 2.15
CA VAL A 102 -1.03 -1.65 2.90
C VAL A 102 0.22 -1.58 3.78
N ALA A 103 1.32 -1.04 3.29
CA ALA A 103 2.55 -0.86 4.08
C ALA A 103 2.34 0.08 5.28
N ASP A 104 1.59 1.17 5.10
CA ASP A 104 1.26 2.11 6.19
C ASP A 104 0.33 1.47 7.24
N GLN A 105 -0.66 0.72 6.80
CA GLN A 105 -1.53 -0.05 7.71
C GLN A 105 -0.74 -1.10 8.50
N LEU A 106 0.20 -1.80 7.85
CA LEU A 106 1.07 -2.77 8.51
C LEU A 106 1.98 -2.09 9.54
N ALA A 107 2.58 -0.95 9.20
CA ALA A 107 3.41 -0.18 10.12
C ALA A 107 2.63 0.25 11.36
N LYS A 108 1.40 0.76 11.18
CA LYS A 108 0.48 1.09 12.28
C LYS A 108 0.15 -0.14 13.14
N GLY A 109 -0.08 -1.29 12.51
CA GLY A 109 -0.32 -2.57 13.19
C GLY A 109 0.87 -3.02 14.04
N LEU A 110 2.08 -2.93 13.50
CA LEU A 110 3.32 -3.26 14.22
C LEU A 110 3.54 -2.36 15.43
N MET A 111 3.29 -1.06 15.31
CA MET A 111 3.41 -0.11 16.43
C MET A 111 2.41 -0.44 17.53
N LYS A 112 1.15 -0.73 17.19
CA LYS A 112 0.13 -1.18 18.16
C LYS A 112 0.55 -2.47 18.87
N LYS A 113 1.09 -3.44 18.13
CA LYS A 113 1.58 -4.71 18.71
C LYS A 113 2.74 -4.46 19.68
N GLN A 114 3.71 -3.62 19.30
CA GLN A 114 4.83 -3.28 20.18
C GLN A 114 4.36 -2.57 21.45
N HIS A 115 3.42 -1.64 21.32
CA HIS A 115 2.83 -0.95 22.47
C HIS A 115 2.11 -1.92 23.40
N PHE A 116 1.34 -2.85 22.83
CA PHE A 116 0.64 -3.88 23.60
C PHE A 116 1.61 -4.84 24.31
N SER A 117 2.65 -5.32 23.62
CA SER A 117 3.70 -6.16 24.22
C SER A 117 4.35 -5.44 25.41
N ARG A 118 4.74 -4.18 25.23
CA ARG A 118 5.31 -3.37 26.32
C ARG A 118 4.33 -3.22 27.49
N ALA A 119 3.04 -3.00 27.23
CA ALA A 119 2.04 -2.88 28.28
C ALA A 119 1.88 -4.18 29.07
N ILE A 120 1.97 -5.34 28.41
CA ILE A 120 1.99 -6.66 29.08
C ILE A 120 3.26 -6.81 29.92
N ASP A 121 4.43 -6.54 29.33
CA ASP A 121 5.71 -6.69 30.02
C ASP A 121 5.84 -5.75 31.23
N THR A 122 5.19 -4.59 31.17
CA THR A 122 5.16 -3.59 32.25
C THR A 122 4.03 -3.84 33.23
N ALA A 123 3.26 -4.93 33.16
CA ALA A 123 2.26 -5.29 34.16
C ALA A 123 2.92 -6.10 35.29
N PRO A 124 3.48 -5.46 36.35
CA PRO A 124 4.35 -6.11 37.34
C PRO A 124 3.53 -6.64 38.53
N HIS A 125 2.20 -6.51 38.46
CA HIS A 125 1.34 -6.60 39.61
C HIS A 125 0.99 -8.04 40.00
N ALA A 126 1.14 -9.02 39.10
CA ALA A 126 0.87 -10.41 39.44
C ALA A 126 2.00 -11.00 40.29
N ASP A 127 3.25 -10.82 39.87
CA ASP A 127 4.41 -11.44 40.53
C ASP A 127 4.69 -10.80 41.90
N ALA A 128 4.70 -9.47 41.96
CA ALA A 128 4.88 -8.74 43.22
C ALA A 128 3.73 -8.97 44.22
N ALA A 129 2.49 -9.17 43.74
CA ALA A 129 1.36 -9.50 44.62
C ALA A 129 1.45 -10.93 45.15
N LEU A 130 1.91 -11.89 44.33
CA LEU A 130 2.14 -13.27 44.76
C LEU A 130 3.25 -13.35 45.82
N ASP A 131 4.36 -12.64 45.62
CA ASP A 131 5.45 -12.58 46.61
C ASP A 131 4.99 -11.98 47.94
N ASN A 132 4.22 -10.89 47.90
CA ASN A 132 3.68 -10.26 49.11
C ASN A 132 2.67 -11.17 49.84
N LEU A 133 1.83 -11.88 49.07
CA LEU A 133 0.90 -12.86 49.63
C LEU A 133 1.65 -14.02 50.29
N ASN A 134 2.69 -14.54 49.64
CA ASN A 134 3.50 -15.63 50.16
C ASN A 134 4.25 -15.25 51.46
N ALA A 135 4.81 -14.04 51.52
CA ALA A 135 5.41 -13.48 52.72
C ALA A 135 4.38 -13.35 53.86
N SER A 136 3.17 -12.86 53.54
CA SER A 136 2.08 -12.73 54.51
C SER A 136 1.62 -14.09 55.05
N LEU A 137 1.53 -15.12 54.19
CA LEU A 137 1.15 -16.47 54.58
C LEU A 137 2.22 -17.11 55.49
N SER A 138 3.50 -16.92 55.16
CA SER A 138 4.62 -17.38 55.99
C SER A 138 4.62 -16.73 57.38
N ASN A 139 4.34 -15.43 57.46
CA ASN A 139 4.21 -14.72 58.73
C ASN A 139 3.01 -15.22 59.54
N LEU A 140 1.86 -15.46 58.89
CA LEU A 140 0.67 -15.98 59.56
C LEU A 140 0.93 -17.36 60.17
N MET A 141 1.57 -18.26 59.42
CA MET A 141 1.99 -19.58 59.89
C MET A 141 2.89 -19.47 61.12
N LEU A 142 3.86 -18.55 61.12
CA LEU A 142 4.73 -18.32 62.27
C LEU A 142 3.90 -17.92 63.51
N TYR A 143 3.00 -16.96 63.38
CA TYR A 143 2.14 -16.53 64.49
C TYR A 143 1.22 -17.63 64.98
N GLU A 144 0.70 -18.47 64.10
CA GLU A 144 -0.11 -19.63 64.49
C GLU A 144 0.70 -20.64 65.30
N THR A 145 1.94 -20.93 64.90
CA THR A 145 2.84 -21.81 65.66
C THR A 145 3.19 -21.22 67.02
N GLU A 146 3.47 -19.90 67.10
CA GLU A 146 3.76 -19.24 68.37
C GLU A 146 2.53 -19.24 69.29
N LEU A 147 1.36 -18.94 68.75
CA LEU A 147 0.11 -18.94 69.51
C LEU A 147 -0.21 -20.34 70.06
N THR A 148 -0.05 -21.38 69.23
CA THR A 148 -0.29 -22.76 69.67
C THR A 148 0.69 -23.20 70.75
N GLU A 149 1.96 -22.77 70.67
CA GLU A 149 2.95 -23.01 71.71
C GLU A 149 2.60 -22.28 73.02
N ARG A 150 2.25 -20.99 72.96
CA ARG A 150 1.83 -20.21 74.13
C ARG A 150 0.60 -20.84 74.80
N LEU A 151 -0.40 -21.25 74.02
CA LEU A 151 -1.59 -21.93 74.54
C LEU A 151 -1.26 -23.28 75.19
N ARG A 152 -0.37 -24.08 74.58
CA ARG A 152 0.11 -25.33 75.16
C ARG A 152 0.84 -25.10 76.48
N ASN A 153 1.70 -24.08 76.56
CA ASN A 153 2.45 -23.74 77.76
C ASN A 153 1.49 -23.33 78.89
N CYS A 154 0.52 -22.45 78.62
CA CYS A 154 -0.51 -22.08 79.61
C CYS A 154 -1.32 -23.29 80.10
N ALA A 155 -1.71 -24.20 79.20
CA ALA A 155 -2.43 -25.42 79.56
C ALA A 155 -1.59 -26.39 80.42
N ASN A 156 -0.27 -26.42 80.23
CA ASN A 156 0.64 -27.23 81.05
C ASN A 156 0.87 -26.62 82.44
N LEU A 157 0.98 -25.29 82.56
CA LEU A 157 1.11 -24.61 83.86
C LEU A 157 -0.14 -24.80 84.75
N SER A 158 -1.34 -24.84 84.19
CA SER A 158 -2.55 -25.06 85.00
C SER A 158 -2.59 -26.49 85.57
N LYS A 159 -2.12 -27.49 84.81
CA LYS A 159 -2.03 -28.89 85.26
C LYS A 159 -0.97 -29.10 86.35
N SER A 160 0.14 -28.37 86.32
CA SER A 160 1.15 -28.44 87.39
C SER A 160 0.67 -27.79 88.68
N SER A 161 -0.10 -26.70 88.60
CA SER A 161 -0.68 -26.03 89.77
C SER A 161 -1.75 -26.91 90.46
N GLN A 162 -2.57 -27.65 89.68
CA GLN A 162 -3.55 -28.60 90.23
C GLN A 162 -2.91 -29.82 90.93
N LYS A 163 -1.68 -30.21 90.56
CA LYS A 163 -0.97 -31.33 91.21
C LYS A 163 -0.21 -30.93 92.49
N ALA A 164 0.07 -29.64 92.69
CA ALA A 164 0.79 -29.15 93.87
C ALA A 164 -0.12 -28.76 95.05
N GLY A 165 -1.45 -28.78 94.85
CA GLY A 165 -2.46 -28.45 95.87
C GLY A 165 -3.31 -29.63 96.35
N ALA A 166 -2.87 -30.87 96.13
CA ALA A 166 -3.52 -32.10 96.61
C ALA A 166 -2.68 -32.76 97.72
#